data_AF-A0A7W8YZR7-F1
#
_entry.id   AF-A0A7W8YZR7-F1
#
_cell.length_a   1.000
_cell.length_b   1.000
_cell.length_c   1.000
_cell.angle_alpha   90.00
_cell.angle_beta   90.00
_cell.angle_gamma   90.00
#
_symmetry.space_group_name_H-M   'P 1'
#
loop_
_entity.id
_entity.type
_entity.pdbx_description
1 polymer ?
#
loop_
_entity_poly.entity_id
_entity_poly.type
_entity_poly.pdbx_seq_one_letter_code
_entity_poly.pdbx_strand_id
1 'polypeptide(L)' 'MTRRVAAFLLVLAAFMVVEWINLGFNLADGHPTGFYVVHGVLIGVNVLLAVVLAVLGWRAWRAAGRERGI' A
#
# COMPACT_ATOMS: atom_id res chain seq x y z
N MET A 1 19.31 -3.10 -3.22
CA MET A 1 18.18 -2.14 -3.10
C MET A 1 18.72 -0.88 -2.42
N THR A 2 18.56 0.32 -2.99
CA THR A 2 19.08 1.55 -2.34
C THR A 2 18.11 2.08 -1.28
N ARG A 3 18.59 2.86 -0.30
CA ARG A 3 17.71 3.53 0.69
C ARG A 3 16.63 4.39 0.03
N ARG A 4 16.93 5.02 -1.11
CA ARG A 4 15.95 5.82 -1.88
C ARG A 4 14.79 4.95 -2.39
N VAL A 5 15.10 3.77 -2.94
CA VAL A 5 14.07 2.83 -3.40
C VAL A 5 13.29 2.26 -2.21
N ALA A 6 13.95 1.93 -1.10
CA ALA A 6 13.25 1.48 0.11
C ALA A 6 12.31 2.55 0.68
N ALA A 7 12.73 3.82 0.73
CA ALA A 7 11.88 4.94 1.11
C ALA A 7 10.70 5.10 0.15
N PHE A 8 10.94 5.01 -1.17
CA PHE A 8 9.88 5.06 -2.17
C PHE A 8 8.84 3.96 -1.94
N LEU A 9 9.26 2.71 -1.69
CA LEU A 9 8.32 1.62 -1.41
C LEU A 9 7.48 1.86 -0.15
N LEU A 10 8.07 2.43 0.90
CA LEU A 10 7.35 2.77 2.13
C LEU A 10 6.35 3.91 1.92
N VAL A 11 6.73 4.95 1.17
CA VAL A 11 5.83 6.06 0.81
C VAL A 11 4.70 5.57 -0.09
N LEU A 12 5.00 4.73 -1.08
CA LEU A 12 4.00 4.14 -1.97
C LEU A 12 3.01 3.27 -1.17
N ALA A 13 3.51 2.45 -0.25
CA ALA A 13 2.65 1.66 0.64
C ALA A 13 1.73 2.55 1.49
N ALA A 14 2.24 3.65 2.04
CA ALA A 14 1.42 4.61 2.79
C ALA A 14 0.38 5.31 1.92
N PHE A 15 0.76 5.73 0.71
CA PHE A 15 -0.16 6.33 -0.26
C PHE A 15 -1.29 5.38 -0.64
N MET A 16 -0.96 4.10 -0.87
CA MET A 16 -1.93 3.03 -1.13
C MET A 16 -2.91 2.81 0.03
N VAL A 17 -2.53 3.09 1.27
CA VAL A 17 -3.49 3.03 2.39
C VAL A 17 -4.42 4.25 2.36
N VAL A 18 -3.88 5.45 2.14
CA VAL A 18 -4.64 6.71 2.15
C VAL A 18 -5.67 6.77 1.02
N GLU A 19 -5.27 6.44 -0.21
CA GLU A 19 -6.17 6.47 -1.37
C GLU A 19 -7.37 5.54 -1.17
N TRP A 20 -7.13 4.33 -0.66
CA TRP A 20 -8.15 3.29 -0.58
C TRP A 20 -9.09 3.48 0.59
N ILE A 21 -8.61 4.09 1.68
CA ILE A 21 -9.50 4.60 2.74
C ILE A 21 -10.43 5.68 2.17
N ASN A 22 -9.89 6.64 1.41
CA ASN A 22 -10.71 7.69 0.80
C ASN A 22 -11.71 7.13 -0.22
N LEU A 23 -11.32 6.15 -1.03
CA LEU A 23 -12.21 5.47 -1.96
C LEU A 23 -13.35 4.76 -1.21
N GLY A 24 -13.02 4.07 -0.11
CA GLY A 24 -14.00 3.39 0.74
C GLY A 24 -15.05 4.34 1.33
N PHE A 25 -14.65 5.54 1.76
CA PHE A 25 -15.58 6.56 2.25
C PHE A 25 -16.39 7.24 1.13
N ASN A 26 -15.90 7.21 -0.11
CA ASN A 26 -16.56 7.83 -1.26
C ASN A 26 -17.47 6.86 -2.02
N LEU A 27 -17.61 5.61 -1.56
CA LEU A 27 -18.66 4.71 -2.03
C LEU A 27 -19.99 5.19 -1.47
N ALA A 28 -20.64 6.11 -2.19
CA ALA A 28 -22.01 6.51 -1.89
C ALA A 28 -22.99 5.34 -2.11
N ASP A 29 -24.09 5.37 -1.38
CA ASP A 29 -25.19 4.43 -1.59
C ASP A 29 -25.91 4.71 -2.92
N GLY A 30 -26.45 3.66 -3.56
CA GLY A 30 -27.24 3.78 -4.79
C GLY A 30 -26.62 3.16 -6.04
N HIS A 31 -25.56 2.36 -5.92
CA HIS A 31 -24.96 1.65 -7.06
C HIS A 31 -25.48 0.21 -7.21
N PRO A 32 -25.37 -0.41 -8.39
CA PRO A 32 -25.69 -1.83 -8.56
C PRO A 32 -24.78 -2.74 -7.71
N THR A 33 -25.24 -3.91 -7.28
CA THR A 33 -24.44 -4.85 -6.46
C THR A 33 -23.06 -5.17 -7.06
N GLY A 34 -22.97 -5.34 -8.38
CA GLY A 34 -21.70 -5.59 -9.06
C GLY A 34 -20.66 -4.49 -8.88
N PHE A 35 -21.09 -3.23 -8.72
CA PHE A 35 -20.19 -2.11 -8.45
C PHE A 35 -19.48 -2.29 -7.11
N TYR A 36 -20.23 -2.64 -6.06
CA TYR A 36 -19.69 -2.87 -4.72
C TYR A 36 -18.78 -4.08 -4.65
N VAL A 37 -19.10 -5.16 -5.39
CA VAL A 37 -18.25 -6.36 -5.46
C VAL A 37 -16.89 -6.03 -6.08
N VAL A 38 -16.88 -5.37 -7.25
CA VAL A 38 -15.63 -5.00 -7.93
C VAL A 38 -14.80 -4.04 -7.07
N HIS A 39 -15.42 -3.02 -6.48
CA HIS A 39 -14.72 -2.09 -5.59
C HIS A 39 -14.17 -2.79 -4.35
N GLY A 40 -14.94 -3.69 -3.74
CA GLY A 40 -14.48 -4.48 -2.60
C GLY A 40 -13.25 -5.34 -2.93
N VAL A 41 -13.24 -6.01 -4.09
CA VAL A 41 -12.08 -6.78 -4.56
C VAL A 41 -10.88 -5.87 -4.76
N LEU A 42 -11.06 -4.75 -5.45
CA LEU A 42 -10.02 -3.77 -5.70
C LEU A 42 -9.40 -3.24 -4.40
N ILE A 43 -10.24 -2.88 -3.41
CA ILE A 43 -9.79 -2.48 -2.06
C ILE A 43 -8.97 -3.60 -1.41
N GLY A 44 -9.49 -4.82 -1.40
CA GLY A 44 -8.83 -5.96 -0.77
C GLY A 44 -7.45 -6.26 -1.38
N VAL A 45 -7.36 -6.29 -2.70
CA VAL A 45 -6.10 -6.49 -3.43
C VAL A 45 -5.11 -5.37 -3.13
N ASN A 46 -5.58 -4.12 -3.10
CA ASN A 46 -4.69 -3.00 -2.87
C ASN A 46 -4.13 -2.97 -1.45
N VAL A 47 -4.97 -3.25 -0.44
CA VAL A 47 -4.51 -3.38 0.95
C VAL A 47 -3.47 -4.49 1.07
N LEU A 48 -3.67 -5.64 0.41
CA LEU A 48 -2.68 -6.72 0.36
C LEU A 48 -1.35 -6.25 -0.25
N LEU A 49 -1.40 -5.53 -1.39
CA LEU A 49 -0.20 -4.97 -2.02
C LEU A 49 0.50 -3.96 -1.11
N ALA A 50 -0.24 -3.08 -0.44
CA ALA A 50 0.32 -2.11 0.50
C ALA A 50 1.09 -2.81 1.63
N VAL A 51 0.53 -3.89 2.20
CA VAL A 51 1.20 -4.69 3.24
C VAL A 51 2.48 -5.33 2.71
N VAL A 52 2.42 -5.95 1.53
CA VAL A 52 3.61 -6.58 0.91
C VAL A 52 4.71 -5.55 0.68
N LEU A 53 4.36 -4.39 0.09
CA LEU A 53 5.31 -3.30 -0.16
C LEU A 53 5.89 -2.72 1.14
N ALA A 54 5.08 -2.57 2.18
CA ALA A 54 5.54 -2.11 3.49
C ALA A 54 6.56 -3.10 4.09
N VAL A 55 6.27 -4.40 4.05
CA VAL A 55 7.17 -5.45 4.54
C VAL A 55 8.49 -5.45 3.74
N LEU A 56 8.42 -5.40 2.41
CA LEU A 56 9.60 -5.40 1.55
C LEU A 56 10.43 -4.12 1.72
N GLY A 57 9.78 -2.96 1.74
CA GLY A 57 10.41 -1.67 1.99
C GLY A 57 11.09 -1.62 3.35
N TRP A 58 10.43 -2.10 4.40
CA TRP A 58 11.00 -2.18 5.75
C TRP A 58 12.21 -3.11 5.84
N ARG A 59 12.12 -4.30 5.23
CA ARG A 59 13.25 -5.25 5.18
C ARG A 59 14.44 -4.65 4.44
N ALA A 60 14.21 -4.01 3.29
CA ALA A 60 15.25 -3.35 2.51
C ALA A 60 15.87 -2.16 3.27
N TRP A 61 15.07 -1.36 3.96
CA TRP A 61 15.54 -0.24 4.76
C TRP A 61 16.49 -0.69 5.88
N ARG A 62 16.12 -1.75 6.62
CA ARG A 62 16.97 -2.34 7.66
C ARG A 62 18.25 -2.95 7.09
N ALA A 63 18.18 -3.62 5.94
CA ALA A 63 19.36 -4.18 5.28
C ALA A 63 20.37 -3.09 4.86
N ALA A 64 19.88 -2.01 4.25
CA ALA A 64 20.71 -0.90 3.84
C ALA A 64 21.28 -0.08 5.03
N GLY A 65 20.71 -0.20 6.23
CA GLY A 65 21.31 0.31 7.47
C GLY A 65 22.52 -0.49 7.91
N ARG A 66 22.42 -1.82 7.88
CA ARG A 66 23.52 -2.73 8.27
C ARG A 66 24.73 -2.64 7.33
N GLU A 67 24.50 -2.48 6.03
CA GLU A 67 25.57 -2.27 5.04
C GLU A 67 26.35 -0.96 5.23
N ARG A 68 25.78 0.01 5.97
CA ARG A 68 26.39 1.33 6.20
C ARG A 68 27.05 1.48 7.58
N GLY A 69 27.14 0.41 8.39
CA GLY A 69 27.89 0.42 9.65
C GLY A 69 27.35 1.39 10.72
N ILE A 70 26.02 1.43 10.89
CA ILE A 70 25.33 1.99 12.06
C ILE A 70 24.68 0.86 12.84
#